data_AF-A0A7R9ZQ01-F1
#
_entry.id   AF-A0A7R9ZQ01-F1
#
_cell.length_a   1.000
_cell.length_b   1.000
_cell.length_c   1.000
_cell.angle_alpha   90.00
_cell.angle_beta   90.00
_cell.angle_gamma   90.00
#
_symmetry.space_group_name_H-M   'P 1'
#
loop_
_entity.id
_entity.type
_entity.pdbx_description
1 polymer ?
#
loop_
_entity_poly.entity_id
_entity_poly.type
_entity_poly.pdbx_seq_one_letter_code
_entity_poly.pdbx_strand_id
1 'polypeptide(L)'
;PWIRTTVATGFKVDGQLWNIINPGAPGFVYTFHARKQDAQQRKQTQRPMIAVAGDCAESAYVFRPERHASDGEGSTFDRAAQYKLMCEIKCGATVGSIGIGYEDLCDVEQESGYAKLYIPCYEKDKILVFAMGSGEDV
;
A
#
# COMPACT_ATOMS: atom_id res chain seq x y z
N PRO A 1 -13.63 27.94 5.15
CA PRO A 1 -14.02 27.08 6.28
C PRO A 1 -14.36 25.67 5.78
N TRP A 2 -13.52 24.68 6.10
CA TRP A 2 -13.67 23.31 5.59
C TRP A 2 -14.60 22.50 6.49
N ILE A 3 -15.55 21.78 5.87
CA ILE A 3 -16.54 20.95 6.57
C ILE A 3 -15.94 19.56 6.77
N ARG A 4 -15.96 19.09 8.02
CA ARG A 4 -15.41 17.81 8.48
C ARG A 4 -16.49 16.73 8.40
N THR A 5 -16.17 15.58 7.80
CA THR A 5 -17.07 14.41 7.75
C THR A 5 -16.34 13.15 8.20
N THR A 6 -17.04 12.27 8.92
CA THR A 6 -16.50 11.06 9.57
C THR A 6 -17.02 9.82 8.85
N VAL A 7 -16.12 8.96 8.38
CA VAL A 7 -16.47 7.75 7.59
C VAL A 7 -16.81 6.54 8.49
N ALA A 8 -16.27 6.47 9.72
CA ALA A 8 -16.60 5.44 10.70
C ALA A 8 -16.35 5.92 12.16
N THR A 9 -17.17 5.45 13.11
CA THR A 9 -17.02 5.68 14.57
C THR A 9 -17.16 4.35 15.33
N GLY A 10 -16.68 4.28 16.57
CA GLY A 10 -16.91 3.13 17.47
C GLY A 10 -15.70 2.22 17.76
N PHE A 11 -14.49 2.57 17.30
CA PHE A 11 -13.28 1.90 17.76
C PHE A 11 -12.74 2.57 19.03
N LYS A 12 -12.33 1.78 20.01
CA LYS A 12 -11.65 2.24 21.22
C LYS A 12 -10.19 1.81 21.11
N VAL A 13 -9.28 2.77 21.02
CA VAL A 13 -7.85 2.48 21.13
C VAL A 13 -7.60 2.10 22.58
N ASP A 14 -7.34 0.81 22.83
CA ASP A 14 -7.08 0.31 24.18
C ASP A 14 -5.60 0.52 24.52
N GLY A 15 -5.32 1.59 25.28
CA GLY A 15 -4.01 1.84 25.87
C GLY A 15 -3.27 3.04 25.30
N GLN A 16 -3.41 4.19 25.97
CA GLN A 16 -2.41 5.26 25.93
C GLN A 16 -1.29 4.87 26.91
N LEU A 17 -0.26 4.16 26.45
CA LEU A 17 0.91 3.85 27.27
C LEU A 17 1.81 5.09 27.35
N TRP A 18 1.49 6.02 28.25
CA TRP A 18 2.45 6.95 28.90
C TRP A 18 3.48 7.68 27.99
N ASN A 19 3.13 8.06 26.76
CA ASN A 19 3.93 8.73 25.70
C ASN A 19 4.34 7.86 24.49
N ILE A 20 3.91 6.61 24.46
CA ILE A 20 4.06 5.71 23.31
C ILE A 20 2.65 5.37 22.82
N ILE A 21 2.28 5.89 21.64
CA ILE A 21 1.29 5.21 20.82
C ILE A 21 1.97 3.91 20.46
N ASN A 22 1.52 2.80 21.06
CA ASN A 22 1.84 1.47 20.56
C ASN A 22 0.62 1.13 19.72
N PRO A 23 0.58 1.48 18.43
CA PRO A 23 -0.53 1.02 17.63
C PRO A 23 -0.42 -0.51 17.64
N GLY A 24 -1.51 -1.13 18.06
CA GLY A 24 -1.50 -2.47 18.65
C GLY A 24 -1.48 -3.61 17.63
N ALA A 25 -1.07 -3.37 16.37
CA ALA A 25 -1.09 -4.41 15.36
C ALA A 25 0.20 -4.40 14.52
N PRO A 26 0.94 -5.53 14.41
CA PRO A 26 2.12 -5.57 13.56
C PRO A 26 1.75 -5.10 12.15
N GLY A 27 2.57 -4.23 11.56
CA GLY A 27 2.39 -3.80 10.18
C GLY A 27 2.22 -5.00 9.26
N PHE A 28 1.04 -5.14 8.66
CA PHE A 28 0.77 -6.25 7.77
C PHE A 28 1.42 -6.02 6.40
N VAL A 29 1.91 -7.12 5.84
CA VAL A 29 2.41 -7.15 4.47
C VAL A 29 1.24 -7.40 3.54
N TYR A 30 1.08 -6.56 2.52
CA TYR A 30 0.01 -6.69 1.53
C TYR A 30 0.59 -6.99 0.16
N THR A 31 0.07 -8.03 -0.48
CA THR A 31 0.40 -8.36 -1.88
C THR A 31 -0.65 -7.81 -2.82
N PHE A 32 -0.22 -7.19 -3.92
CA PHE A 32 -1.14 -6.58 -4.89
C PHE A 32 -0.54 -6.52 -6.29
N HIS A 33 -1.39 -6.32 -7.29
CA HIS A 33 -0.96 -6.03 -8.65
C HIS A 33 -1.18 -4.55 -9.00
N ALA A 34 -0.41 -4.02 -9.95
CA ALA A 34 -0.51 -2.62 -10.35
C ALA A 34 -1.90 -2.31 -10.91
N ARG A 35 -2.50 -3.25 -11.67
CA ARG A 35 -3.86 -3.11 -12.23
C ARG A 35 -4.80 -4.18 -11.65
N LYS A 36 -6.07 -3.81 -11.51
CA LYS A 36 -7.15 -4.71 -11.06
C LYS A 36 -7.27 -5.96 -11.96
N GLN A 37 -7.06 -5.76 -13.26
CA GLN A 37 -7.16 -6.80 -14.28
C GLN A 37 -6.09 -7.88 -14.09
N ASP A 38 -4.88 -7.49 -13.69
CA ASP A 38 -3.75 -8.41 -13.48
C ASP A 38 -4.04 -9.34 -12.28
N ALA A 39 -4.71 -8.82 -11.24
CA ALA A 39 -5.16 -9.62 -10.09
C ALA A 39 -6.27 -10.62 -10.47
N GLN A 40 -7.16 -10.23 -11.38
CA GLN A 40 -8.30 -11.06 -11.80
C GLN A 40 -7.93 -12.14 -12.82
N GLN A 41 -7.03 -11.82 -13.75
CA GLN A 41 -6.70 -12.72 -14.85
C GLN A 41 -5.90 -13.95 -14.41
N ARG A 42 -5.43 -14.02 -13.14
CA ARG A 42 -4.55 -15.09 -12.62
C ARG A 42 -3.50 -15.49 -13.66
N LYS A 43 -2.98 -14.53 -14.44
CA LYS A 43 -1.86 -14.79 -15.34
C LYS A 43 -0.72 -15.18 -14.43
N GLN A 44 -0.48 -16.48 -14.32
CA GLN A 44 0.52 -17.10 -13.45
C GLN A 44 1.93 -16.51 -13.68
N THR A 45 2.12 -15.75 -14.75
CA THR A 45 3.39 -15.15 -15.15
C THR A 45 3.77 -13.88 -14.40
N GLN A 46 2.85 -13.17 -13.73
CA GLN A 46 3.20 -11.91 -13.06
C GLN A 46 3.11 -12.04 -11.54
N ARG A 47 4.26 -11.97 -10.86
CA ARG A 47 4.31 -11.94 -9.39
C ARG A 47 3.67 -10.64 -8.86
N PRO A 48 2.97 -10.67 -7.71
CA PRO A 48 2.45 -9.48 -7.09
C PRO A 48 3.60 -8.61 -6.54
N MET A 49 3.35 -7.30 -6.47
CA MET A 49 4.11 -6.37 -5.67
C MET A 49 3.79 -6.58 -4.19
N ILE A 50 4.66 -6.05 -3.33
CA ILE A 50 4.53 -6.13 -1.88
C ILE A 50 4.52 -4.71 -1.32
N ALA A 51 3.50 -4.36 -0.55
CA ALA A 51 3.47 -3.16 0.26
C ALA A 51 3.65 -3.50 1.73
N VAL A 52 4.47 -2.71 2.42
CA VAL A 52 4.76 -2.85 3.84
C VAL A 52 4.58 -1.49 4.50
N ALA A 53 3.69 -1.42 5.48
CA ALA A 53 3.55 -0.27 6.38
C ALA A 53 3.20 -0.82 7.76
N GLY A 54 3.70 -0.17 8.81
CA GLY A 54 3.51 -0.71 10.14
C GLY A 54 3.83 0.24 11.26
N ASP A 55 3.23 -0.13 12.37
CA ASP A 55 3.31 0.51 13.67
C ASP A 55 4.80 0.67 14.07
N CYS A 56 5.20 1.91 14.41
CA CYS A 56 6.57 2.39 14.66
C CYS A 56 7.45 2.77 13.44
N ALA A 57 6.91 2.81 12.21
CA ALA A 57 7.61 3.40 11.06
C ALA A 57 7.02 4.77 10.68
N GLU A 58 7.86 5.70 10.25
CA GLU A 58 7.43 6.97 9.64
C GLU A 58 7.25 6.89 8.12
N SER A 59 7.43 5.68 7.56
CA SER A 59 7.45 5.41 6.13
C SER A 59 6.68 4.12 5.79
N ALA A 60 6.13 4.08 4.59
CA ALA A 60 5.66 2.86 3.94
C ALA A 60 6.58 2.51 2.77
N TYR A 61 6.67 1.22 2.43
CA TYR A 61 7.57 0.72 1.40
C TYR A 61 6.80 -0.12 0.38
N VAL A 62 7.10 0.08 -0.89
CA VAL A 62 6.60 -0.76 -1.98
C VAL A 62 7.77 -1.47 -2.63
N PHE A 63 7.64 -2.78 -2.78
CA PHE A 63 8.60 -3.63 -3.46
C PHE A 63 7.97 -4.22 -4.71
N ARG A 64 8.75 -4.24 -5.79
CA ARG A 64 8.35 -4.90 -7.03
C ARG A 64 9.20 -6.14 -7.27
N PRO A 65 8.64 -7.20 -7.87
CA PRO A 65 9.42 -8.35 -8.27
C PRO A 65 10.48 -7.91 -9.28
N GLU A 66 11.70 -8.42 -9.13
CA GLU A 66 12.72 -8.31 -10.16
C GLU A 66 12.38 -9.27 -11.29
N ARG A 67 12.47 -8.78 -12.54
CA ARG A 67 12.34 -9.62 -13.73
C ARG A 67 13.74 -9.98 -14.17
N HIS A 68 14.08 -11.27 -14.16
CA HIS A 68 15.32 -11.73 -14.76
C HIS A 68 15.05 -12.04 -16.24
N ALA A 69 16.01 -11.72 -17.11
CA ALA A 69 15.89 -11.94 -18.56
C ALA A 69 15.67 -13.43 -18.92
N SER A 70 15.94 -14.34 -17.97
CA SER A 70 15.72 -15.78 -18.06
C SER A 70 14.30 -16.24 -17.69
N ASP A 71 13.42 -15.36 -17.23
CA ASP A 71 12.03 -15.66 -16.87
C ASP A 71 11.16 -15.76 -18.15
N GLY A 72 11.54 -16.66 -19.05
CA GLY A 72 10.75 -17.03 -20.22
C GLY A 72 9.50 -17.81 -19.81
N GLU A 73 8.49 -17.80 -20.70
CA GLU A 73 7.27 -18.59 -20.57
C GLU A 73 7.62 -20.07 -20.34
N GLY A 74 7.37 -20.56 -19.12
CA GLY A 74 7.61 -21.95 -18.73
C GLY A 74 8.67 -22.18 -17.67
N SER A 75 9.36 -21.13 -17.18
CA SER A 75 10.27 -21.29 -16.04
C SER A 75 9.49 -21.60 -14.75
N THR A 76 9.85 -22.71 -14.09
CA THR A 76 9.34 -23.08 -12.77
C THR A 76 9.58 -21.93 -11.80
N PHE A 77 8.52 -21.45 -11.13
CA PHE A 77 8.57 -20.36 -10.16
C PHE A 77 9.80 -20.46 -9.26
N ASP A 78 10.73 -19.51 -9.42
CA ASP A 78 11.83 -19.35 -8.48
C ASP A 78 11.26 -19.19 -7.05
N ARG A 79 11.65 -20.08 -6.15
CA ARG A 79 11.25 -20.04 -4.73
C ARG A 79 11.97 -18.92 -3.99
N ALA A 80 13.08 -18.40 -4.53
CA ALA A 80 13.86 -17.30 -3.99
C ALA A 80 13.51 -15.96 -4.66
N ALA A 81 12.21 -15.72 -4.90
CA ALA A 81 11.72 -14.53 -5.58
C ALA A 81 12.40 -13.25 -5.07
N GLN A 82 13.17 -12.61 -5.96
CA GLN A 82 13.89 -11.38 -5.64
C GLN A 82 12.96 -10.18 -5.83
N TYR A 83 12.99 -9.30 -4.83
CA TYR A 83 12.21 -8.08 -4.81
C TYR A 83 13.16 -6.90 -4.63
N LYS A 84 12.88 -5.82 -5.35
CA LYS A 84 13.59 -4.55 -5.17
C LYS A 84 12.66 -3.47 -4.66
N LEU A 85 13.20 -2.59 -3.83
CA LEU A 85 12.49 -1.41 -3.38
C LEU A 85 12.11 -0.57 -4.61
N MET A 86 10.82 -0.34 -4.79
CA MET A 86 10.25 0.50 -5.83
C MET A 86 10.15 1.94 -5.33
N CYS A 87 9.57 2.13 -4.15
CA CYS A 87 9.52 3.44 -3.51
C CYS A 87 9.46 3.32 -1.99
N GLU A 88 10.05 4.31 -1.33
CA GLU A 88 9.77 4.67 0.06
C GLU A 88 8.82 5.87 0.05
N ILE A 89 7.73 5.76 0.79
CA ILE A 89 6.76 6.82 1.00
C ILE A 89 6.99 7.36 2.41
N LYS A 90 7.61 8.54 2.50
CA LYS A 90 7.82 9.22 3.78
C LYS A 90 6.53 9.89 4.22
N CYS A 91 5.88 9.35 5.25
CA CYS A 91 4.61 9.85 5.77
C CYS A 91 4.82 10.95 6.82
N GLY A 92 5.99 10.96 7.47
CA GLY A 92 6.39 11.93 8.50
C GLY A 92 5.46 11.90 9.72
N ALA A 93 4.92 10.73 10.01
CA ALA A 93 4.04 10.36 11.12
C ALA A 93 4.08 8.83 11.20
N THR A 94 3.80 8.27 12.37
CA THR A 94 3.64 6.83 12.55
C THR A 94 2.52 6.34 11.65
N VAL A 95 2.87 5.41 10.77
CA VAL A 95 1.92 4.79 9.85
C VAL A 95 1.25 3.59 10.51
N GLY A 96 -0.03 3.40 10.21
CA GLY A 96 -0.75 2.17 10.53
C GLY A 96 -0.64 1.12 9.43
N SER A 97 -1.37 0.02 9.59
CA SER A 97 -1.54 -0.98 8.52
C SER A 97 -2.10 -0.35 7.24
N ILE A 98 -1.54 -0.76 6.10
CA ILE A 98 -1.90 -0.23 4.78
C ILE A 98 -3.17 -0.89 4.21
N GLY A 99 -4.02 -0.11 3.53
CA GLY A 99 -5.11 -0.62 2.72
C GLY A 99 -4.76 -0.58 1.24
N ILE A 100 -5.24 -1.55 0.45
CA ILE A 100 -5.08 -1.54 -1.01
C ILE A 100 -6.44 -1.68 -1.67
N GLY A 101 -6.75 -0.75 -2.57
CA GLY A 101 -7.96 -0.73 -3.37
C GLY A 101 -7.67 -0.43 -4.83
N TYR A 102 -8.70 -0.51 -5.67
CA TYR A 102 -8.62 -0.20 -7.12
C TYR A 102 -9.72 0.76 -7.58
N GLU A 103 -10.55 1.22 -6.63
CA GLU A 103 -11.63 2.16 -6.91
C GLU A 103 -11.14 3.58 -6.66
N ASP A 104 -11.60 4.52 -7.47
CA ASP A 104 -11.24 5.93 -7.36
C ASP A 104 -12.14 6.60 -6.31
N LEU A 105 -11.66 6.60 -5.06
CA LEU A 105 -12.40 7.13 -3.89
C LEU A 105 -11.99 8.56 -3.49
N CYS A 106 -11.16 9.22 -4.31
CA CYS A 106 -10.68 10.57 -4.05
C CYS A 106 -11.30 11.57 -5.03
N ASP A 107 -11.44 12.82 -4.60
CA ASP A 107 -11.96 13.91 -5.44
C ASP A 107 -10.98 14.34 -6.55
N VAL A 108 -9.71 13.93 -6.46
CA VAL A 108 -8.69 14.19 -7.46
C VAL A 108 -8.73 13.09 -8.52
N GLU A 109 -8.67 13.47 -9.79
CA GLU A 109 -8.62 12.54 -10.92
C GLU A 109 -7.43 11.59 -10.79
N GLN A 110 -7.70 10.30 -10.95
CA GLN A 110 -6.72 9.22 -10.84
C GLN A 110 -6.87 8.30 -12.04
N GLU A 111 -5.77 7.70 -12.49
CA GLU A 111 -5.86 6.70 -13.56
C GLU A 111 -6.64 5.47 -13.06
N SER A 112 -7.77 5.20 -13.71
CA SER A 112 -8.71 4.17 -13.26
C SER A 112 -8.14 2.75 -13.42
N GLY A 113 -8.54 1.88 -12.50
CA GLY A 113 -8.16 0.46 -12.51
C GLY A 113 -6.73 0.18 -12.05
N TYR A 114 -5.97 1.20 -11.66
CA TYR A 114 -4.69 1.06 -10.98
C TYR A 114 -4.85 0.98 -9.45
N ALA A 115 -3.90 0.32 -8.79
CA ALA A 115 -3.89 0.19 -7.34
C ALA A 115 -3.73 1.53 -6.63
N LYS A 116 -4.51 1.72 -5.57
CA LYS A 116 -4.48 2.87 -4.66
C LYS A 116 -4.09 2.36 -3.28
N LEU A 117 -3.06 2.97 -2.70
CA LEU A 117 -2.51 2.63 -1.39
C LEU A 117 -3.03 3.63 -0.36
N TYR A 118 -3.72 3.14 0.66
CA TYR A 118 -4.30 3.94 1.74
C TYR A 118 -3.46 3.76 3.00
N ILE A 119 -2.77 4.80 3.42
CA ILE A 119 -1.83 4.75 4.55
C ILE A 119 -2.35 5.66 5.67
N PRO A 120 -2.89 5.09 6.77
CA PRO A 120 -3.25 5.85 7.97
C PRO A 120 -2.01 6.46 8.61
N CYS A 121 -2.06 7.74 8.97
CA CYS A 121 -1.02 8.47 9.69
C CYS A 121 -1.59 8.95 11.03
N TYR A 122 -1.16 8.32 12.13
CA TYR A 122 -1.82 8.49 13.44
C TYR A 122 -1.67 9.91 14.01
N GLU A 123 -0.47 10.47 14.07
CA GLU A 123 -0.23 11.80 14.66
C GLU A 123 -0.80 12.94 13.81
N LYS A 124 -1.18 12.66 12.56
CA LYS A 124 -1.72 13.63 11.62
C LYS A 124 -3.22 13.49 11.38
N ASP A 125 -3.88 12.55 12.06
CA ASP A 125 -5.32 12.28 11.93
C ASP A 125 -5.81 12.19 10.46
N LYS A 126 -5.04 11.53 9.59
CA LYS A 126 -5.36 11.44 8.15
C LYS A 126 -4.97 10.12 7.52
N ILE A 127 -5.62 9.80 6.40
CA ILE A 127 -5.24 8.71 5.51
C ILE A 127 -4.65 9.33 4.25
N LEU A 128 -3.39 9.01 3.96
CA LEU A 128 -2.76 9.38 2.69
C LEU A 128 -3.16 8.36 1.62
N VAL A 129 -3.52 8.83 0.43
CA VAL A 129 -3.84 7.97 -0.72
C VAL A 129 -2.79 8.17 -1.79
N PHE A 130 -2.12 7.08 -2.18
CA PHE A 130 -1.14 7.07 -3.26
C PHE A 130 -1.70 6.26 -4.42
N ALA A 131 -1.99 6.96 -5.51
CA ALA A 131 -2.46 6.35 -6.73
C ALA A 131 -1.30 5.89 -7.59
N MET A 132 -1.26 4.60 -7.94
CA MET A 132 -0.41 4.14 -9.04
C MET A 132 -1.01 4.62 -10.36
N GLY A 133 -0.12 4.78 -11.35
CA GLY A 133 -0.46 5.05 -12.75
C GLY A 133 0.57 4.43 -13.68
N SER A 134 0.39 4.65 -14.98
CA SER A 134 1.26 4.21 -16.07
C SER A 134 2.68 4.78 -15.96
N GLY A 135 2.84 5.93 -15.29
CA GLY A 135 4.09 6.68 -15.23
C GLY A 135 4.29 7.60 -16.43
N GLU A 136 3.28 7.74 -17.29
CA GLU A 136 3.21 8.81 -18.28
C GLU A 136 2.69 10.07 -17.57
N ASP A 137 3.41 11.19 -17.71
CA ASP A 137 2.94 12.47 -17.19
C ASP A 137 1.62 12.83 -17.90
N VAL A 138 0.56 13.06 -17.12
CA VAL A 138 -0.73 13.58 -17.61
C VAL A 138 -0.68 15.10 -17.69
#